data_AF-A0A2N1QPU4-F1
#
_entry.id   AF-A0A2N1QPU4-F1
#
_cell.length_a   1.000
_cell.length_b   1.000
_cell.length_c   1.000
_cell.angle_alpha   90.00
_cell.angle_beta   90.00
_cell.angle_gamma   90.00
#
_symmetry.space_group_name_H-M   'P 1'
#
loop_
_entity.id
_entity.type
_entity.pdbx_description
1 polymer ?
#
loop_
_entity_poly.entity_id
_entity_poly.type
_entity_poly.pdbx_seq_one_letter_code
_entity_poly.pdbx_strand_id
1 'polypeptide(L)'
;MSAYRSGDASLAGLLDSLLKHLGPGIRLRLSSLEPDRLDDHLLDMFADSRIQPHFHIPIQSGSNQVLQRVNRHYDVSRMEQAVARLRQVKDDPFIAADIITGLPGETDGEFEKTVEFLKSMDISQLHVFPFSPRPLTALHTAKDKVPESVRDERAKFLRDLSAIHFRRYLNRQIGKDVELIVEEQKGGTWSGLTGNYLKIKVLDTPSWLTRGSLASVHLERDARTGMPVGRFLETQTPE
;
A
#
# COMPACT_ATOMS: atom_id res chain seq x y z
N MET A 1 -2.77 3.29 -13.22
CA MET A 1 -2.28 4.68 -12.99
C MET A 1 -0.83 4.84 -13.46
N SER A 2 0.09 3.91 -13.18
CA SER A 2 1.47 3.92 -13.73
C SER A 2 1.55 3.91 -15.27
N ALA A 3 0.49 3.50 -15.95
CA ALA A 3 0.38 3.52 -17.40
C ALA A 3 0.04 4.88 -18.02
N TYR A 4 0.03 5.95 -17.23
CA TYR A 4 -0.34 7.28 -17.71
C TYR A 4 0.56 7.74 -18.87
N ARG A 5 -0.11 8.19 -19.94
CA ARG A 5 0.45 8.87 -21.10
C ARG A 5 -0.54 9.94 -21.56
N SER A 6 -0.06 11.17 -21.74
CA SER A 6 -0.81 12.24 -22.41
C SER A 6 0.16 13.04 -23.28
N GLY A 7 0.03 12.89 -24.60
CA GLY A 7 1.12 13.27 -25.52
C GLY A 7 2.42 12.56 -25.13
N ASP A 8 3.49 13.34 -24.98
CA ASP A 8 4.81 12.86 -24.55
C ASP A 8 4.96 12.77 -23.02
N ALA A 9 3.97 13.21 -22.24
CA ALA A 9 4.07 13.24 -20.79
C ALA A 9 3.85 11.85 -20.16
N SER A 10 4.84 11.40 -19.39
CA SER A 10 4.76 10.20 -18.53
C SER A 10 4.16 10.52 -17.16
N LEU A 11 3.90 9.49 -16.34
CA LEU A 11 3.52 9.71 -14.94
C LEU A 11 4.59 10.52 -14.20
N ALA A 12 5.88 10.24 -14.43
CA ALA A 12 6.97 11.00 -13.84
C ALA A 12 6.91 12.48 -14.26
N GLY A 13 6.67 12.76 -15.55
CA GLY A 13 6.50 14.13 -16.04
C GLY A 13 5.30 14.86 -15.45
N LEU A 14 4.19 14.13 -15.22
CA LEU A 14 3.03 14.70 -14.51
C LEU A 14 3.37 15.02 -13.05
N LEU A 15 4.06 14.11 -12.35
CA LEU A 15 4.48 14.33 -10.97
C LEU A 15 5.45 15.51 -10.85
N ASP A 16 6.45 15.59 -11.71
CA ASP A 16 7.37 16.72 -11.79
C ASP A 16 6.62 18.05 -11.96
N SER A 17 5.67 18.09 -12.91
CA SER A 17 4.84 19.28 -13.12
C SER A 17 4.00 19.63 -11.89
N LEU A 18 3.35 18.66 -11.24
CA LEU A 18 2.59 18.89 -10.02
C LEU A 18 3.50 19.39 -8.89
N LEU A 19 4.64 18.75 -8.67
CA LEU A 19 5.59 19.11 -7.62
C LEU A 19 6.18 20.52 -7.82
N LYS A 20 6.26 21.03 -9.06
CA LYS A 20 6.66 22.43 -9.33
C LYS A 20 5.59 23.46 -8.98
N HIS A 21 4.31 23.08 -8.98
CA HIS A 21 3.19 24.02 -8.80
C HIS A 21 2.45 23.86 -7.46
N LEU A 22 2.67 22.75 -6.74
CA LEU A 22 2.02 22.50 -5.45
C LEU A 22 2.82 23.11 -4.30
N GLY A 23 2.12 23.74 -3.36
CA GLY A 23 2.73 24.26 -2.13
C GLY A 23 3.24 23.16 -1.18
N PRO A 24 4.06 23.52 -0.19
CA PRO A 24 4.68 22.57 0.74
C PRO A 24 3.66 21.88 1.66
N GLY A 25 2.43 22.39 1.79
CA GLY A 25 1.35 21.78 2.58
C GLY A 25 0.59 20.64 1.88
N ILE A 26 0.91 20.32 0.62
CA ILE A 26 0.21 19.28 -0.14
C ILE A 26 0.95 17.94 -0.03
N ARG A 27 0.17 16.86 0.06
CA ARG A 27 0.66 15.48 0.13
C ARG A 27 0.06 14.69 -1.02
N LEU A 28 0.90 14.01 -1.78
CA LEU A 28 0.52 13.20 -2.93
C LEU A 28 0.68 11.72 -2.57
N ARG A 29 -0.36 10.93 -2.85
CA ARG A 29 -0.37 9.49 -2.63
C ARG A 29 -0.71 8.79 -3.94
N LEU A 30 0.11 7.81 -4.31
CA LEU A 30 -0.14 7.00 -5.49
C LEU A 30 -0.93 5.76 -5.10
N SER A 31 -1.98 5.48 -5.86
CA SER A 31 -2.96 4.45 -5.52
C SER A 31 -2.65 3.08 -6.12
N SER A 32 -1.96 2.99 -7.26
CA SER A 32 -1.59 1.71 -7.87
C SER A 32 -0.44 1.85 -8.87
N LEU A 33 0.59 1.02 -8.67
CA LEU A 33 1.84 1.01 -9.43
C LEU A 33 2.10 -0.40 -9.98
N GLU A 34 2.06 -0.54 -11.31
CA GLU A 34 2.44 -1.79 -11.97
C GLU A 34 3.96 -2.06 -11.77
N PRO A 35 4.37 -3.27 -11.35
CA PRO A 35 5.78 -3.59 -11.04
C PRO A 35 6.75 -3.37 -12.20
N ASP A 36 6.29 -3.58 -13.44
CA ASP A 36 7.08 -3.44 -14.67
C ASP A 36 7.35 -1.96 -15.04
N ARG A 37 6.56 -1.02 -14.51
CA ARG A 37 6.59 0.41 -14.89
C ARG A 37 7.26 1.33 -13.88
N LEU A 38 7.99 0.78 -12.91
CA LEU A 38 8.87 1.57 -12.05
C LEU A 38 10.20 1.79 -12.79
N ASP A 39 10.39 2.95 -13.38
CA ASP A 39 11.67 3.40 -13.96
C ASP A 39 12.40 4.36 -13.01
N ASP A 40 13.67 4.67 -13.29
CA ASP A 40 14.49 5.52 -12.43
C ASP A 40 13.91 6.94 -12.31
N HIS A 41 13.39 7.49 -13.40
CA HIS A 41 12.79 8.83 -13.41
C HIS A 41 11.57 8.92 -12.49
N LEU A 42 10.73 7.87 -12.44
CA LEU A 42 9.62 7.82 -11.50
C LEU A 42 10.09 7.68 -10.05
N LEU A 43 11.16 6.91 -9.80
CA LEU A 43 11.74 6.77 -8.47
C LEU A 43 12.37 8.08 -7.96
N ASP A 44 13.00 8.86 -8.84
CA ASP A 44 13.52 10.19 -8.50
C ASP A 44 12.40 11.10 -7.99
N MET A 45 11.22 11.04 -8.61
CA MET A 45 10.05 11.79 -8.13
C MET A 45 9.58 11.33 -6.74
N PHE A 46 9.77 10.04 -6.41
CA PHE A 46 9.38 9.51 -5.11
C PHE A 46 10.30 9.97 -3.99
N ALA A 47 11.48 10.52 -4.28
CA ALA A 47 12.34 11.10 -3.25
C ALA A 47 11.73 12.36 -2.59
N ASP A 48 10.87 13.10 -3.31
CA ASP A 48 10.21 14.30 -2.77
C ASP A 48 9.32 13.94 -1.55
N SER A 49 9.43 14.72 -0.47
CA SER A 49 8.73 14.48 0.80
C SER A 49 7.21 14.61 0.68
N ARG A 50 6.72 15.32 -0.34
CA ARG A 50 5.28 15.44 -0.63
C ARG A 50 4.73 14.14 -1.20
N ILE A 51 5.54 13.32 -1.88
CA ILE A 51 5.13 11.96 -2.24
C ILE A 51 5.17 11.09 -0.99
N GLN A 52 4.00 10.58 -0.59
CA GLN A 52 3.84 9.85 0.66
C GLN A 52 4.36 8.41 0.58
N PRO A 53 4.94 7.86 1.67
CA PRO A 53 5.51 6.51 1.73
C PRO A 53 4.42 5.43 1.81
N HIS A 54 3.53 5.41 0.82
CA HIS A 54 2.45 4.46 0.66
C HIS A 54 2.37 4.05 -0.81
N PHE A 55 2.65 2.79 -1.07
CA PHE A 55 2.65 2.19 -2.39
C PHE A 55 1.72 1.00 -2.43
N HIS A 56 1.07 0.82 -3.58
CA HIS A 56 0.18 -0.30 -3.83
C HIS A 56 0.58 -0.96 -5.14
N ILE A 57 0.87 -2.26 -5.08
CA ILE A 57 1.46 -3.03 -6.18
C ILE A 57 0.57 -4.24 -6.47
N PRO A 58 -0.13 -4.29 -7.61
CA PRO A 58 -0.93 -5.46 -7.96
C PRO A 58 0.00 -6.60 -8.41
N ILE A 59 0.23 -7.57 -7.52
CA ILE A 59 1.11 -8.71 -7.76
C ILE A 59 0.37 -9.93 -8.33
N GLN A 60 -0.93 -10.06 -8.03
CA GLN A 60 -1.86 -11.09 -8.49
C GLN A 60 -1.56 -12.51 -7.98
N SER A 61 -0.34 -13.03 -8.20
CA SER A 61 0.12 -14.36 -7.76
C SER A 61 1.63 -14.36 -7.55
N GLY A 62 2.15 -15.20 -6.65
CA GLY A 62 3.58 -15.46 -6.50
C GLY A 62 4.09 -16.65 -7.30
N SER A 63 3.32 -17.15 -8.27
CA SER A 63 3.74 -18.21 -9.19
C SER A 63 3.91 -17.66 -10.61
N ASN A 64 5.12 -17.74 -11.17
CA ASN A 64 5.39 -17.35 -12.56
C ASN A 64 4.51 -18.10 -13.57
N GLN A 65 4.18 -19.38 -13.29
CA GLN A 65 3.31 -20.18 -14.15
C GLN A 65 1.86 -19.68 -14.12
N VAL A 66 1.37 -19.24 -12.96
CA VAL A 66 0.05 -18.60 -12.84
C VAL A 66 0.06 -17.25 -13.56
N LEU A 67 1.07 -16.41 -13.30
CA LEU A 67 1.23 -15.08 -13.91
C LEU A 67 1.22 -15.14 -15.44
N GLN A 68 1.98 -16.07 -16.04
CA GLN A 68 1.99 -16.29 -17.48
C GLN A 68 0.61 -16.71 -18.01
N ARG A 69 -0.09 -17.63 -17.31
CA ARG A 69 -1.44 -18.07 -17.72
C ARG A 69 -2.47 -16.96 -17.71
N VAL A 70 -2.34 -16.00 -16.79
CA VAL A 70 -3.23 -14.84 -16.72
C VAL A 70 -2.69 -13.62 -17.46
N ASN A 71 -1.74 -13.84 -18.39
CA ASN A 71 -1.19 -12.86 -19.30
C ASN A 71 -0.54 -11.65 -18.62
N ARG A 72 0.19 -11.88 -17.52
CA ARG A 72 1.06 -10.87 -16.92
C ARG A 72 2.44 -10.89 -17.59
N HIS A 73 2.94 -9.70 -17.88
CA HIS A 73 4.23 -9.48 -18.55
C HIS A 73 5.37 -9.20 -17.54
N TYR A 74 5.20 -9.66 -16.30
CA TYR A 74 6.18 -9.58 -15.23
C TYR A 74 6.20 -10.91 -14.47
N ASP A 75 7.28 -11.16 -13.75
CA ASP A 75 7.48 -12.34 -12.93
C ASP A 75 7.74 -11.97 -11.46
N VAL A 76 7.96 -12.99 -10.63
CA VAL A 76 8.28 -12.84 -9.20
C VAL A 76 9.52 -11.97 -8.98
N SER A 77 10.59 -12.18 -9.75
CA SER A 77 11.84 -11.41 -9.63
C SER A 77 11.60 -9.91 -9.89
N ARG A 78 10.78 -9.57 -10.89
CA ARG A 78 10.44 -8.18 -11.17
C ARG A 78 9.68 -7.52 -10.02
N MET A 79 8.84 -8.26 -9.31
CA MET A 79 8.11 -7.77 -8.13
C MET A 79 9.05 -7.54 -6.94
N GLU A 80 10.00 -8.44 -6.72
CA GLU A 80 11.04 -8.28 -5.69
C GLU A 80 11.89 -7.03 -5.94
N GLN A 81 12.33 -6.84 -7.19
CA GLN A 81 13.07 -5.65 -7.61
C GLN A 81 12.27 -4.37 -7.40
N ALA A 82 10.99 -4.37 -7.76
CA ALA A 82 10.08 -3.24 -7.56
C ALA A 82 10.00 -2.86 -6.07
N VAL A 83 9.73 -3.84 -5.20
CA VAL A 83 9.63 -3.63 -3.74
C VAL A 83 10.96 -3.15 -3.16
N ALA A 84 12.08 -3.74 -3.57
CA ALA A 84 13.41 -3.32 -3.13
C ALA A 84 13.70 -1.85 -3.48
N ARG A 85 13.39 -1.44 -4.73
CA ARG A 85 13.59 -0.06 -5.19
C ARG A 85 12.70 0.94 -4.45
N LEU A 86 11.46 0.59 -4.14
CA LEU A 86 10.58 1.45 -3.33
C LEU A 86 11.12 1.66 -1.90
N ARG A 87 11.72 0.63 -1.31
CA ARG A 87 12.40 0.71 0.00
C ARG A 87 13.72 1.48 -0.02
N GLN A 88 14.32 1.67 -1.20
CA GLN A 88 15.51 2.50 -1.35
C GLN A 88 15.16 4.00 -1.34
N VAL A 89 14.00 4.38 -1.89
CA VAL A 89 13.60 5.79 -2.03
C VAL A 89 12.77 6.32 -0.84
N LYS A 90 12.13 5.42 -0.08
CA LYS A 90 11.37 5.78 1.12
C LYS A 90 11.80 4.87 2.28
N ASP A 91 11.92 5.44 3.46
CA ASP A 91 12.17 4.68 4.70
C ASP A 91 10.91 3.91 5.12
N ASP A 92 11.06 2.60 5.33
CA ASP A 92 10.03 1.62 5.75
C ASP A 92 8.60 1.94 5.23
N PRO A 93 8.41 2.04 3.90
CA PRO A 93 7.14 2.48 3.33
C PRO A 93 6.05 1.44 3.54
N PHE A 94 4.80 1.90 3.59
CA PHE A 94 3.66 1.00 3.53
C PHE A 94 3.54 0.45 2.11
N ILE A 95 3.69 -0.87 1.95
CA ILE A 95 3.50 -1.53 0.66
C ILE A 95 2.29 -2.44 0.79
N ALA A 96 1.22 -2.11 0.08
CA ALA A 96 0.08 -2.99 -0.10
C ALA A 96 0.18 -3.76 -1.42
N ALA A 97 -0.42 -4.95 -1.46
CA ALA A 97 -0.45 -5.73 -2.68
C ALA A 97 -1.80 -6.41 -2.92
N ASP A 98 -2.24 -6.44 -4.18
CA ASP A 98 -3.42 -7.21 -4.57
C ASP A 98 -3.02 -8.63 -4.97
N ILE A 99 -3.70 -9.62 -4.38
CA ILE A 99 -3.58 -11.04 -4.72
C ILE A 99 -4.95 -11.59 -5.12
N ILE A 100 -4.96 -12.44 -6.15
CA ILE A 100 -6.13 -13.19 -6.56
C ILE A 100 -5.92 -14.67 -6.25
N THR A 101 -6.82 -15.28 -5.47
CA THR A 101 -6.78 -16.72 -5.19
C THR A 101 -7.67 -17.50 -6.14
N GLY A 102 -7.23 -18.70 -6.52
CA GLY A 102 -8.02 -19.58 -7.37
C GLY A 102 -8.14 -19.09 -8.82
N LEU A 103 -7.09 -18.44 -9.32
CA LEU A 103 -6.98 -18.13 -10.75
C LEU A 103 -7.14 -19.42 -11.58
N PRO A 104 -7.68 -19.34 -12.82
CA PRO A 104 -7.92 -20.54 -13.61
C PRO A 104 -6.71 -21.47 -13.73
N GLY A 105 -6.92 -22.73 -13.34
CA GLY A 105 -5.96 -23.81 -13.28
C GLY A 105 -4.96 -23.74 -12.12
N GLU A 106 -5.08 -22.80 -11.17
CA GLU A 106 -4.14 -22.66 -10.05
C GLU A 106 -4.13 -23.92 -9.17
N THR A 107 -3.00 -24.61 -9.16
CA THR A 107 -2.76 -25.82 -8.37
C THR A 107 -2.36 -25.49 -6.92
N ASP A 108 -2.42 -26.49 -6.03
CA ASP A 108 -2.01 -26.31 -4.63
C ASP A 108 -0.53 -25.90 -4.51
N GLY A 109 0.36 -26.54 -5.26
CA GLY A 109 1.79 -26.19 -5.25
C GLY A 109 2.09 -24.78 -5.78
N GLU A 110 1.25 -24.22 -6.64
CA GLU A 110 1.41 -22.83 -7.10
C GLU A 110 0.85 -21.81 -6.11
N PHE A 111 -0.20 -22.19 -5.38
CA PHE A 111 -0.67 -21.42 -4.24
C PHE A 111 0.38 -21.41 -3.11
N GLU A 112 1.02 -22.55 -2.83
CA GLU A 112 2.12 -22.65 -1.86
C GLU A 112 3.29 -21.71 -2.23
N LYS A 113 3.72 -21.70 -3.49
CA LYS A 113 4.72 -20.72 -3.98
C LYS A 113 4.29 -19.28 -3.73
N THR A 114 3.01 -18.98 -3.92
CA THR A 114 2.46 -17.66 -3.61
C THR A 114 2.57 -17.33 -2.13
N VAL A 115 2.26 -18.28 -1.24
CA VAL A 115 2.40 -18.11 0.21
C VAL A 115 3.86 -17.86 0.60
N GLU A 116 4.79 -18.66 0.08
CA GLU A 116 6.24 -18.52 0.35
C GLU A 116 6.77 -17.17 -0.12
N PHE A 117 6.41 -16.79 -1.35
CA PHE A 117 6.77 -15.50 -1.91
C PHE A 117 6.28 -14.34 -1.03
N LEU A 118 5.00 -14.35 -0.65
CA LEU A 118 4.42 -13.32 0.20
C LEU A 118 5.12 -13.22 1.56
N LYS A 119 5.42 -14.35 2.21
CA LYS A 119 6.16 -14.39 3.47
C LYS A 119 7.54 -13.74 3.36
N SER A 120 8.21 -13.89 2.21
CA SER A 120 9.56 -13.34 1.97
C SER A 120 9.59 -11.83 1.69
N MET A 121 8.57 -11.28 1.02
CA MET A 121 8.60 -9.89 0.53
C MET A 121 8.38 -8.82 1.60
N ASP A 122 8.00 -9.17 2.84
CA ASP A 122 7.60 -8.24 3.91
C ASP A 122 6.58 -7.16 3.46
N ILE A 123 5.57 -7.58 2.71
CA ILE A 123 4.46 -6.70 2.29
C ILE A 123 3.63 -6.30 3.51
N SER A 124 3.32 -5.01 3.67
CA SER A 124 2.60 -4.46 4.82
C SER A 124 1.15 -4.95 4.91
N GLN A 125 0.46 -5.04 3.78
CA GLN A 125 -0.93 -5.48 3.73
C GLN A 125 -1.27 -6.14 2.39
N LEU A 126 -2.08 -7.20 2.44
CA LEU A 126 -2.64 -7.85 1.26
C LEU A 126 -4.12 -7.53 1.12
N HIS A 127 -4.53 -7.12 -0.07
CA HIS A 127 -5.91 -7.19 -0.51
C HIS A 127 -6.12 -8.49 -1.27
N VAL A 128 -6.97 -9.34 -0.73
CA VAL A 128 -7.14 -10.71 -1.21
C VAL A 128 -8.51 -10.84 -1.85
N PHE A 129 -8.53 -11.19 -3.13
CA PHE A 129 -9.75 -11.37 -3.91
C PHE A 129 -9.85 -12.82 -4.39
N PRO A 130 -10.88 -13.59 -4.04
CA PRO A 130 -11.18 -14.83 -4.75
C PRO A 130 -11.43 -14.53 -6.23
N PHE A 131 -10.88 -15.34 -7.12
CA PHE A 131 -11.10 -15.19 -8.55
C PHE A 131 -12.60 -15.27 -8.87
N SER A 132 -13.08 -14.25 -9.55
CA SER A 132 -14.45 -14.17 -10.05
C SER A 132 -14.39 -13.80 -11.53
N PRO A 133 -14.91 -14.64 -12.45
CA PRO A 133 -14.92 -14.33 -13.87
C PRO A 133 -15.79 -13.09 -14.11
N ARG A 134 -15.24 -12.09 -14.78
CA ARG A 134 -15.96 -10.86 -15.13
C ARG A 134 -16.31 -10.85 -16.62
N PRO A 135 -17.52 -10.42 -17.02
CA PRO A 135 -17.87 -10.25 -18.43
C PRO A 135 -16.81 -9.43 -19.18
N LEU A 136 -16.59 -9.76 -20.45
CA LEU A 136 -15.66 -9.08 -21.35
C LEU A 136 -14.17 -9.17 -20.97
N THR A 137 -13.80 -10.04 -20.02
CA THR A 137 -12.39 -10.33 -19.70
C THR A 137 -11.91 -11.60 -20.37
N ALA A 138 -10.61 -11.69 -20.65
CA ALA A 138 -9.99 -12.88 -21.28
C ALA A 138 -10.26 -14.18 -20.48
N LEU A 139 -10.41 -14.07 -19.15
CA LEU A 139 -10.64 -15.20 -18.26
C LEU A 139 -12.13 -15.48 -17.99
N HIS A 140 -13.06 -14.77 -18.64
CA HIS A 140 -14.50 -14.95 -18.45
C HIS A 140 -14.96 -16.39 -18.75
N THR A 141 -14.38 -17.00 -19.80
CA THR A 141 -14.74 -18.32 -20.32
C THR A 141 -13.75 -19.42 -19.95
N ALA A 142 -12.85 -19.16 -18.98
CA ALA A 142 -11.87 -20.15 -18.54
C ALA A 142 -12.57 -21.42 -18.01
N LYS A 143 -12.12 -22.59 -18.47
CA LYS A 143 -12.79 -23.89 -18.20
C LYS A 143 -12.30 -24.54 -16.92
N ASP A 144 -11.03 -24.34 -16.63
CA ASP A 144 -10.22 -24.92 -15.56
C ASP A 144 -10.41 -24.10 -14.27
N LYS A 145 -11.65 -23.97 -13.81
CA LYS A 145 -11.98 -23.19 -12.62
C LYS A 145 -11.59 -23.94 -11.35
N VAL A 146 -10.91 -23.27 -10.44
CA VAL A 146 -10.68 -23.77 -9.08
C VAL A 146 -12.02 -23.76 -8.32
N PRO A 147 -12.38 -24.84 -7.59
CA PRO A 147 -13.61 -24.89 -6.82
C PRO A 147 -13.72 -23.72 -5.83
N GLU A 148 -14.92 -23.16 -5.70
CA GLU A 148 -15.17 -21.97 -4.87
C GLU A 148 -14.70 -22.15 -3.42
N SER A 149 -15.00 -23.30 -2.81
CA SER A 149 -14.54 -23.65 -1.46
C SER A 149 -13.03 -23.53 -1.30
N VAL A 150 -12.26 -23.99 -2.29
CA VAL A 150 -10.79 -23.92 -2.29
C VAL A 150 -10.33 -22.47 -2.44
N ARG A 151 -10.94 -21.67 -3.33
CA ARG A 151 -10.58 -20.24 -3.48
C ARG A 151 -10.80 -19.47 -2.19
N ASP A 152 -11.90 -19.75 -1.50
CA ASP A 152 -12.31 -19.06 -0.28
C ASP A 152 -11.45 -19.46 0.91
N GLU A 153 -11.08 -20.74 1.02
CA GLU A 153 -10.10 -21.24 1.98
C GLU A 153 -8.75 -20.54 1.79
N ARG A 154 -8.22 -20.54 0.56
CA ARG A 154 -6.99 -19.83 0.18
C ARG A 154 -7.08 -18.34 0.50
N ALA A 155 -8.22 -17.70 0.20
CA ALA A 155 -8.43 -16.29 0.48
C ALA A 155 -8.45 -15.99 1.98
N LYS A 156 -9.08 -16.86 2.78
CA LYS A 156 -9.04 -16.78 4.24
C LYS A 156 -7.61 -16.88 4.75
N PHE A 157 -6.86 -17.88 4.29
CA PHE A 157 -5.47 -18.08 4.69
C PHE A 157 -4.61 -16.84 4.43
N LEU A 158 -4.71 -16.24 3.23
CA LEU A 158 -3.93 -15.05 2.90
C LEU A 158 -4.40 -13.79 3.65
N ARG A 159 -5.67 -13.69 4.03
CA ARG A 159 -6.15 -12.62 4.93
C ARG A 159 -5.56 -12.75 6.33
N ASP A 160 -5.46 -13.97 6.85
CA ASP A 160 -4.81 -14.21 8.14
C ASP A 160 -3.31 -13.85 8.08
N LEU A 161 -2.63 -14.22 6.98
CA LEU A 161 -1.24 -13.81 6.73
C LEU A 161 -1.09 -12.27 6.64
N SER A 162 -2.01 -11.61 5.92
CA SER A 162 -2.08 -10.14 5.82
C SER A 162 -2.18 -9.47 7.19
N ALA A 163 -3.00 -10.01 8.10
CA ALA A 163 -3.14 -9.48 9.45
C ALA A 163 -1.84 -9.60 10.26
N ILE A 164 -1.10 -10.70 10.10
CA ILE A 164 0.22 -10.90 10.73
C ILE A 164 1.21 -9.85 10.21
N HIS A 165 1.26 -9.66 8.89
CA HIS A 165 2.12 -8.68 8.24
C HIS A 165 1.81 -7.25 8.67
N PHE A 166 0.53 -6.89 8.67
CA PHE A 166 0.09 -5.56 9.08
C PHE A 166 0.44 -5.27 10.54
N ARG A 167 0.28 -6.25 11.43
CA ARG A 167 0.70 -6.12 12.83
C ARG A 167 2.22 -5.94 12.96
N ARG A 168 3.01 -6.71 12.19
CA ARG A 168 4.48 -6.55 12.16
C ARG A 168 4.86 -5.14 11.69
N TYR A 169 4.23 -4.66 10.61
CA TYR A 169 4.44 -3.32 10.09
C TYR A 169 4.08 -2.24 11.12
N LEU A 170 2.90 -2.32 11.74
CA LEU A 170 2.48 -1.40 12.79
C LEU A 170 3.47 -1.35 13.95
N ASN A 171 3.97 -2.51 14.39
CA ASN A 171 4.93 -2.58 15.48
C ASN A 171 6.23 -1.83 15.16
N ARG A 172 6.68 -1.83 13.89
CA ARG A 172 7.85 -1.06 13.45
C ARG A 172 7.60 0.45 13.39
N GLN A 173 6.35 0.88 13.26
CA GLN A 173 6.02 2.32 13.25
C GLN A 173 5.93 2.94 14.64
N ILE A 174 5.67 2.12 15.68
CA ILE A 174 5.62 2.61 17.06
C ILE A 174 7.01 3.14 17.47
N GLY A 175 7.03 4.30 18.13
CA GLY A 175 8.23 5.03 18.54
C GLY A 175 8.73 6.03 17.51
N LYS A 176 8.09 6.14 16.34
CA LYS A 176 8.47 7.12 15.30
C LYS A 176 7.65 8.41 15.43
N ASP A 177 8.30 9.52 15.15
CA ASP A 177 7.64 10.81 14.91
C ASP A 177 7.17 10.85 13.45
N VAL A 178 5.90 11.15 13.25
CA VAL A 178 5.29 11.17 11.91
C VAL A 178 4.38 12.38 11.75
N GLU A 179 4.23 12.80 10.51
CA GLU A 179 3.20 13.77 10.14
C GLU A 179 1.90 13.04 9.73
N LEU A 180 0.77 13.66 10.06
CA LEU A 180 -0.56 13.23 9.60
C LEU A 180 -1.41 14.42 9.14
N ILE A 181 -2.41 14.12 8.31
CA ILE A 181 -3.50 15.04 7.98
C ILE A 181 -4.66 14.77 8.94
N VAL A 182 -5.14 15.79 9.63
CA VAL A 182 -6.29 15.70 10.54
C VAL A 182 -7.59 15.53 9.73
N GLU A 183 -8.39 14.49 10.00
CA GLU A 183 -9.57 14.16 9.18
C GLU A 183 -10.90 14.29 9.91
N GLU A 184 -11.05 13.64 11.07
CA GLU A 184 -12.33 13.48 11.76
C GLU A 184 -12.16 13.72 13.26
N GLN A 185 -13.14 14.38 13.89
CA GLN A 185 -13.26 14.48 15.34
C GLN A 185 -14.47 13.67 15.82
N LYS A 186 -14.28 12.78 16.80
CA LYS A 186 -15.36 12.01 17.44
C LYS A 186 -15.17 12.02 18.96
N GLY A 187 -16.21 12.41 19.69
CA GLY A 187 -16.16 12.45 21.16
C GLY A 187 -15.02 13.33 21.70
N GLY A 188 -14.74 14.45 21.04
CA GLY A 188 -13.65 15.37 21.41
C GLY A 188 -12.24 14.91 21.00
N THR A 189 -12.07 13.69 20.51
CA THR A 189 -10.76 13.17 20.05
C THR A 189 -10.62 13.31 18.54
N TRP A 190 -9.52 13.90 18.08
CA TRP A 190 -9.18 13.93 16.66
C TRP A 190 -8.62 12.59 16.18
N SER A 191 -8.83 12.30 14.91
CA SER A 191 -8.13 11.25 14.18
C SER A 191 -7.63 11.79 12.86
N GLY A 192 -6.51 11.26 12.41
CA GLY A 192 -5.91 11.65 11.16
C GLY A 192 -5.17 10.51 10.48
N LEU A 193 -4.71 10.81 9.28
CA LEU A 193 -4.11 9.85 8.38
C LEU A 193 -2.65 10.22 8.14
N THR A 194 -1.77 9.31 8.56
CA THR A 194 -0.32 9.46 8.38
C THR A 194 0.10 9.31 6.92
N GLY A 195 1.32 9.73 6.59
CA GLY A 195 1.89 9.55 5.26
C GLY A 195 1.88 8.10 4.79
N ASN A 196 2.16 7.15 5.67
CA ASN A 196 2.11 5.71 5.39
C ASN A 196 0.72 5.07 5.60
N TYR A 197 -0.35 5.88 5.57
CA TYR A 197 -1.76 5.46 5.52
C TYR A 197 -2.30 4.77 6.79
N LEU A 198 -1.65 4.99 7.92
CA LEU A 198 -2.20 4.59 9.22
C LEU A 198 -3.19 5.64 9.70
N LYS A 199 -4.42 5.20 10.00
CA LYS A 199 -5.43 6.03 10.68
C LYS A 199 -5.18 5.99 12.18
N ILE A 200 -4.84 7.14 12.75
CA ILE A 200 -4.34 7.27 14.11
C ILE A 200 -5.23 8.25 14.87
N LYS A 201 -5.61 7.90 16.11
CA LYS A 201 -6.20 8.86 17.05
C LYS A 201 -5.11 9.77 17.58
N VAL A 202 -5.39 11.06 17.66
CA VAL A 202 -4.46 12.07 18.11
C VAL A 202 -4.80 12.48 19.54
N LEU A 203 -3.83 12.38 20.43
CA LEU A 203 -3.91 12.76 21.83
C LEU A 203 -3.25 14.12 22.06
N ASP A 204 -3.62 14.78 23.16
CA ASP A 204 -3.07 16.07 23.60
C ASP A 204 -3.14 17.16 22.52
N THR A 205 -4.19 17.14 21.72
CA THR A 205 -4.36 18.09 20.62
C THR A 205 -4.63 19.50 21.15
N PRO A 206 -4.00 20.53 20.58
CA PRO A 206 -4.29 21.91 20.94
C PRO A 206 -5.67 22.34 20.45
N SER A 207 -6.23 23.37 21.08
CA SER A 207 -7.58 23.88 20.80
C SER A 207 -7.74 24.47 19.38
N TRP A 208 -6.64 24.91 18.77
CA TRP A 208 -6.62 25.46 17.41
C TRP A 208 -6.54 24.41 16.31
N LEU A 209 -6.34 23.13 16.65
CA LEU A 209 -6.21 22.07 15.63
C LEU A 209 -7.53 21.90 14.88
N THR A 210 -7.48 22.01 13.55
CA THR A 210 -8.66 21.87 12.69
C THR A 210 -8.49 20.79 11.65
N ARG A 211 -9.62 20.30 11.11
CA ARG A 211 -9.64 19.35 9.99
C ARG A 211 -8.86 19.92 8.79
N GLY A 212 -8.05 19.06 8.16
CA GLY A 212 -7.20 19.41 7.03
C GLY A 212 -5.82 19.93 7.43
N SER A 213 -5.59 20.24 8.72
CA SER A 213 -4.27 20.64 9.21
C SER A 213 -3.28 19.47 9.12
N LEU A 214 -2.03 19.80 8.83
CA LEU A 214 -0.91 18.91 9.06
C LEU A 214 -0.53 18.98 10.55
N ALA A 215 -0.29 17.82 11.15
CA ALA A 215 0.13 17.72 12.54
C ALA A 215 1.25 16.70 12.68
N SER A 216 2.26 17.04 13.47
CA SER A 216 3.32 16.11 13.86
C SER A 216 2.92 15.38 15.14
N VAL A 217 3.11 14.06 15.17
CA VAL A 217 2.76 13.22 16.32
C VAL A 217 3.84 12.18 16.57
N HIS A 218 4.04 11.82 17.84
CA HIS A 218 4.81 10.64 18.22
C HIS A 218 3.89 9.42 18.26
N LEU A 219 4.20 8.38 17.50
CA LEU A 219 3.42 7.14 17.49
C LEU A 219 3.74 6.29 18.71
N GLU A 220 2.73 5.99 19.52
CA GLU A 220 2.86 5.15 20.71
C GLU A 220 1.68 4.17 20.83
N ARG A 221 1.72 3.31 21.85
CA ARG A 221 0.57 2.46 22.19
C ARG A 221 -0.23 3.10 23.31
N ASP A 222 -1.54 3.14 23.12
CA ASP A 222 -2.45 3.46 24.19
C ASP A 222 -2.34 2.42 25.30
N ALA A 223 -2.03 2.87 26.52
CA ALA A 223 -1.76 1.98 27.66
C ALA A 223 -2.95 1.11 28.08
N ARG A 224 -4.19 1.49 27.72
CA ARG A 224 -5.41 0.78 28.11
C ARG A 224 -5.84 -0.25 27.07
N THR A 225 -5.68 0.10 25.79
CA THR A 225 -6.20 -0.68 24.65
C THR A 225 -5.12 -1.39 23.85
N GLY A 226 -3.85 -0.98 24.00
CA GLY A 226 -2.71 -1.47 23.21
C GLY A 226 -2.72 -1.00 21.75
N MET A 227 -3.72 -0.21 21.35
CA MET A 227 -3.89 0.30 19.99
C MET A 227 -2.91 1.43 19.70
N PRO A 228 -2.42 1.56 18.45
CA PRO A 228 -1.61 2.69 18.04
C PRO A 228 -2.37 4.02 18.19
N VAL A 229 -1.72 4.99 18.82
CA VAL A 229 -2.18 6.39 18.96
C VAL A 229 -1.01 7.32 18.65
N GLY A 230 -1.31 8.58 18.36
CA GLY A 230 -0.32 9.62 18.10
C GLY A 230 -0.44 10.69 19.17
N ARG A 231 0.63 10.95 19.92
CA ARG A 231 0.70 12.09 20.85
C ARG A 231 1.15 13.32 20.08
N PHE A 232 0.38 14.40 20.13
CA PHE A 232 0.72 15.63 19.42
C PHE A 232 2.10 16.16 19.86
N LEU A 233 2.90 16.60 18.89
CA LEU A 233 4.20 17.25 19.13
C LEU A 233 4.04 18.76 18.93
N GLU A 234 4.37 19.56 19.95
CA GLU A 234 4.26 21.03 19.95
C GLU A 234 5.28 21.75 19.04
N THR A 235 5.64 21.18 17.89
CA THR A 235 6.72 21.68 17.04
C THR A 235 6.27 22.64 15.93
N GLN A 236 4.97 22.92 15.77
CA GLN A 236 4.51 23.92 14.81
C GLN A 236 3.36 24.75 15.38
N THR A 237 3.68 25.97 15.81
CA THR A 237 2.70 27.06 15.86
C THR A 237 2.39 27.44 14.41
N PRO A 238 1.13 27.55 13.98
CA PRO A 238 0.83 28.12 12.68
C PRO A 238 1.31 29.59 12.66
N GLU A 239 2.10 29.97 11.66
CA GLU A 239 2.21 31.39 11.24
C GLU A 239 0.89 31.87 10.63
#